data_AF-A0A1A9K862-F1
#
_entry.id   AF-A0A1A9K862-F1
#
_cell.length_a   1.000
_cell.length_b   1.000
_cell.length_c   1.000
_cell.angle_alpha   90.00
_cell.angle_beta   90.00
_cell.angle_gamma   90.00
#
_symmetry.space_group_name_H-M   'P 1'
#
loop_
_entity.id
_entity.type
_entity.pdbx_description
1 polymer ?
#
loop_
_entity_poly.entity_id
_entity_poly.type
_entity_poly.pdbx_seq_one_letter_code
_entity_poly.pdbx_strand_id
1 'polypeptide(L)'
;MTSKYGSGMGVLWDGYSGVHSADLVPELMAFGGAKQERLNKEIGEVRARIYRSHLNGTVFPNNSFLTCSGVFKVWHPIDANTTEVWTYAMVEKDMPEDLKRRLVDAVQRTFGPAGFWESDDNDNMETESQNAKKYQSRDGDLVSNLGFGGDVYGDEVYPGIVGKSAIGETSYRGFYRAYGAHISSSSWAEFEDVSKNWHTELAKTTDR
;
A
#
# COMPACT_ATOMS: atom_id res chain seq x y z
N MET A 1 -3.72 -1.05 7.58
CA MET A 1 -3.19 -0.16 8.64
C MET A 1 -2.78 1.18 8.07
N THR A 2 -2.69 2.23 8.91
CA THR A 2 -2.27 3.59 8.49
C THR A 2 -1.52 4.35 9.58
N SER A 3 -0.97 5.51 9.25
CA SER A 3 -0.06 6.29 10.09
C SER A 3 -0.34 7.80 10.07
N LYS A 4 0.30 8.51 11.00
CA LYS A 4 0.14 9.95 11.20
C LYS A 4 0.46 10.79 9.96
N TYR A 5 1.41 10.39 9.13
CA TYR A 5 1.82 11.18 7.96
C TYR A 5 1.24 10.64 6.64
N GLY A 6 0.19 9.81 6.72
CA GLY A 6 -0.58 9.36 5.55
C GLY A 6 -0.14 8.04 4.94
N SER A 7 1.07 7.56 5.23
CA SER A 7 1.52 6.25 4.76
C SER A 7 0.68 5.12 5.37
N GLY A 8 0.40 4.10 4.57
CA GLY A 8 -0.42 2.97 4.99
C GLY A 8 -0.24 1.76 4.08
N MET A 9 -0.73 0.61 4.52
CA MET A 9 -0.64 -0.65 3.77
C MET A 9 -1.70 -1.67 4.20
N GLY A 10 -2.01 -2.59 3.30
CA GLY A 10 -2.63 -3.88 3.59
C GLY A 10 -1.58 -4.96 3.86
N VAL A 11 -1.98 -6.04 4.54
CA VAL A 11 -1.15 -7.21 4.81
C VAL A 11 -1.95 -8.44 4.40
N LEU A 12 -1.48 -9.17 3.39
CA LEU A 12 -2.00 -10.47 3.01
C LEU A 12 -1.03 -11.55 3.47
N TRP A 13 -1.44 -12.30 4.50
CA TRP A 13 -0.59 -13.26 5.19
C TRP A 13 -0.05 -14.34 4.27
N ASP A 14 1.26 -14.60 4.39
CA ASP A 14 1.99 -15.70 3.73
C ASP A 14 2.05 -15.67 2.19
N GLY A 15 1.55 -14.61 1.55
CA GLY A 15 1.55 -14.43 0.10
C GLY A 15 2.91 -14.09 -0.53
N TYR A 16 3.97 -14.83 -0.20
CA TYR A 16 5.35 -14.47 -0.61
C TYR A 16 5.61 -14.52 -2.12
N SER A 17 4.83 -15.30 -2.89
CA SER A 17 4.91 -15.26 -4.35
C SER A 17 4.08 -14.13 -4.97
N GLY A 18 3.20 -13.50 -4.19
CA GLY A 18 2.35 -12.40 -4.63
C GLY A 18 1.64 -12.68 -5.96
N VAL A 19 1.87 -11.80 -6.93
CA VAL A 19 1.23 -11.80 -8.25
C VAL A 19 1.97 -12.63 -9.30
N HIS A 20 3.10 -13.24 -8.94
CA HIS A 20 3.89 -14.01 -9.89
C HIS A 20 3.15 -15.28 -10.33
N SER A 21 3.27 -15.59 -11.62
CA SER A 21 2.72 -16.80 -12.21
C SER A 21 3.34 -18.07 -11.60
N ALA A 22 2.68 -19.21 -11.83
CA ALA A 22 3.02 -20.50 -11.22
C ALA A 22 4.48 -20.98 -11.48
N ASP A 23 5.14 -20.46 -12.51
CA ASP A 23 6.54 -20.72 -12.85
C ASP A 23 7.54 -20.20 -11.81
N LEU A 24 7.17 -19.22 -10.98
CA LEU A 24 8.00 -18.68 -9.90
C LEU A 24 7.55 -19.10 -8.50
N VAL A 25 6.30 -19.53 -8.33
CA VAL A 25 5.70 -19.78 -7.01
C VAL A 25 6.52 -20.76 -6.16
N PRO A 26 6.91 -21.96 -6.63
CA PRO A 26 7.62 -22.91 -5.78
C PRO A 26 8.96 -22.38 -5.26
N GLU A 27 9.72 -21.70 -6.11
CA GLU A 27 11.06 -21.19 -5.80
C GLU A 27 11.00 -20.00 -4.83
N LEU A 28 10.06 -19.08 -5.05
CA LEU A 28 9.86 -17.96 -4.13
C LEU A 28 9.37 -18.45 -2.78
N MET A 29 8.36 -19.32 -2.74
CA MET A 29 7.83 -19.84 -1.48
C MET A 29 8.89 -20.59 -0.69
N ALA A 30 9.78 -21.34 -1.36
CA ALA A 30 10.93 -21.98 -0.71
C ALA A 30 11.93 -20.97 -0.15
N PHE A 31 12.31 -19.95 -0.93
CA PHE A 31 13.25 -18.90 -0.48
C PHE A 31 12.70 -18.11 0.71
N GLY A 32 11.45 -17.65 0.63
CA GLY A 32 10.78 -16.89 1.69
C GLY A 32 10.60 -17.71 2.97
N GLY A 33 10.18 -18.98 2.83
CA GLY A 33 10.03 -19.89 3.97
C GLY A 33 11.36 -20.16 4.69
N ALA A 34 12.41 -20.48 3.93
CA ALA A 34 13.74 -20.73 4.50
C ALA A 34 14.32 -19.51 5.22
N LYS A 35 14.01 -18.29 4.75
CA LYS A 35 14.43 -17.07 5.45
C LYS A 35 13.57 -16.76 6.67
N GLN A 36 12.26 -17.00 6.61
CA GLN A 36 11.37 -16.88 7.76
C GLN A 36 11.85 -17.74 8.94
N GLU A 37 12.28 -18.97 8.70
CA GLU A 37 12.82 -19.85 9.76
C GLU A 37 14.02 -19.25 10.49
N ARG A 38 14.89 -18.52 9.77
CA ARG A 38 16.01 -17.80 10.37
C ARG A 38 15.52 -16.57 11.14
N LEU A 39 14.66 -15.76 10.51
CA LEU A 39 14.12 -14.53 11.09
C LEU A 39 13.27 -14.77 12.34
N ASN A 40 12.64 -15.93 12.49
CA ASN A 40 11.93 -16.30 13.72
C ASN A 40 12.81 -16.14 14.96
N LYS A 41 14.10 -16.46 14.86
CA LYS A 41 15.07 -16.38 15.96
C LYS A 41 15.57 -14.95 16.23
N GLU A 42 15.47 -14.07 15.25
CA GLU A 42 16.04 -12.72 15.29
C GLU A 42 15.01 -11.66 15.64
N ILE A 43 13.81 -11.77 15.07
CA ILE A 43 12.77 -10.73 15.14
C ILE A 43 11.41 -11.26 15.64
N GLY A 44 11.33 -12.54 16.01
CA GLY A 44 10.12 -13.20 16.50
C GLY A 44 9.15 -13.61 15.39
N GLU A 45 8.24 -14.52 15.71
CA GLU A 45 7.38 -15.21 14.75
C GLU A 45 6.47 -14.27 13.94
N VAL A 46 5.86 -13.27 14.59
CA VAL A 46 4.94 -12.34 13.92
C VAL A 46 5.68 -11.53 12.86
N ARG A 47 6.84 -10.94 13.20
CA ARG A 47 7.60 -10.08 12.28
C ARG A 47 8.27 -10.90 11.18
N ALA A 48 8.73 -12.10 11.48
CA ALA A 48 9.23 -13.04 10.48
C ALA A 48 8.14 -13.49 9.50
N ARG A 49 6.90 -13.66 9.97
CA ARG A 49 5.75 -13.92 9.08
C ARG A 49 5.40 -12.70 8.23
N ILE A 50 5.40 -11.48 8.80
CA ILE A 50 5.21 -10.23 8.05
C ILE A 50 6.23 -10.10 6.92
N TYR A 51 7.52 -10.43 7.18
CA TYR A 51 8.57 -10.41 6.15
C TYR A 51 8.14 -11.15 4.87
N ARG A 52 7.50 -12.31 5.02
CA ARG A 52 7.07 -13.15 3.91
C ARG A 52 5.59 -13.03 3.54
N SER A 53 4.95 -11.95 3.97
CA SER A 53 3.56 -11.63 3.66
C SER A 53 3.49 -10.51 2.64
N HIS A 54 2.51 -10.56 1.75
CA HIS A 54 2.37 -9.58 0.69
C HIS A 54 1.83 -8.27 1.26
N LEU A 55 2.60 -7.20 1.14
CA LEU A 55 2.24 -5.87 1.62
C LEU A 55 1.97 -4.96 0.43
N ASN A 56 0.73 -4.50 0.28
CA ASN A 56 0.35 -3.47 -0.68
C ASN A 56 0.24 -2.13 0.03
N GLY A 57 1.06 -1.15 -0.31
CA GLY A 57 1.10 0.10 0.42
C GLY A 57 1.59 1.30 -0.36
N THR A 58 1.40 2.46 0.25
CA THR A 58 1.88 3.75 -0.25
C THR A 58 2.66 4.44 0.86
N VAL A 59 3.90 4.81 0.57
CA VAL A 59 4.64 5.83 1.28
C VAL A 59 4.14 7.17 0.76
N PHE A 60 3.50 7.94 1.64
CA PHE A 60 2.88 9.20 1.26
C PHE A 60 3.93 10.16 0.65
N PRO A 61 3.60 10.88 -0.46
CA PRO A 61 2.29 10.95 -1.10
C PRO A 61 2.08 10.02 -2.29
N ASN A 62 3.15 9.64 -3.01
CA ASN A 62 3.03 9.10 -4.36
C ASN A 62 4.06 8.00 -4.69
N ASN A 63 4.58 7.31 -3.66
CA ASN A 63 5.43 6.14 -3.83
C ASN A 63 4.69 4.89 -3.32
N SER A 64 4.46 3.91 -4.18
CA SER A 64 3.75 2.67 -3.81
C SER A 64 4.64 1.46 -3.98
N PHE A 65 4.28 0.38 -3.29
CA PHE A 65 5.02 -0.87 -3.35
C PHE A 65 4.10 -2.07 -3.11
N LEU A 66 4.50 -3.20 -3.72
CA LEU A 66 4.05 -4.53 -3.40
C LEU A 66 5.26 -5.35 -2.95
N THR A 67 5.44 -5.57 -1.65
CA THR A 67 6.48 -6.50 -1.19
C THR A 67 6.16 -7.91 -1.67
N CYS A 68 7.15 -8.81 -1.64
CA CYS A 68 7.01 -10.19 -2.13
C CYS A 68 6.90 -10.25 -3.66
N SER A 69 5.86 -9.67 -4.25
CA SER A 69 5.75 -9.42 -5.70
C SER A 69 6.92 -8.59 -6.25
N GLY A 70 7.56 -7.78 -5.39
CA GLY A 70 8.72 -6.98 -5.74
C GLY A 70 8.41 -5.75 -6.60
N VAL A 71 7.15 -5.29 -6.65
CA VAL A 71 6.77 -4.11 -7.43
C VAL A 71 7.07 -2.84 -6.64
N PHE A 72 7.69 -1.84 -7.27
CA PHE A 72 7.92 -0.52 -6.69
C PHE A 72 7.56 0.58 -7.70
N LYS A 73 6.73 1.53 -7.29
CA LYS A 73 6.08 2.50 -8.15
C LYS A 73 6.36 3.93 -7.71
N VAL A 74 6.51 4.83 -8.67
CA VAL A 74 6.39 6.27 -8.44
C VAL A 74 5.33 6.83 -9.38
N TRP A 75 4.36 7.54 -8.80
CA TRP A 75 3.28 8.19 -9.54
C TRP A 75 3.65 9.66 -9.74
N HIS A 76 4.45 9.97 -10.76
CA HIS A 76 4.92 11.34 -10.99
C HIS A 76 3.79 12.22 -11.53
N PRO A 77 3.33 13.25 -10.78
CA PRO A 77 2.25 14.10 -11.25
C PRO A 77 2.75 15.01 -12.37
N ILE A 78 2.02 15.04 -13.49
CA ILE A 78 2.22 16.03 -14.56
C ILE A 78 1.19 17.14 -14.43
N ASP A 79 -0.09 16.75 -14.35
CA ASP A 79 -1.22 17.64 -14.04
C ASP A 79 -2.34 16.85 -13.35
N ALA A 80 -3.51 17.48 -13.14
CA ALA A 80 -4.63 16.86 -12.42
C ALA A 80 -5.25 15.62 -13.09
N ASN A 81 -4.89 15.26 -14.32
CA ASN A 81 -5.37 14.06 -15.02
C ASN A 81 -4.29 13.32 -15.81
N THR A 82 -3.02 13.59 -15.50
CA THR A 82 -1.90 13.01 -16.21
C THR A 82 -0.82 12.65 -15.20
N THR A 83 -0.45 11.37 -15.17
CA THR A 83 0.60 10.83 -14.29
C THR A 83 1.60 10.05 -15.14
N GLU A 84 2.89 10.30 -14.94
CA GLU A 84 3.95 9.46 -15.48
C GLU A 84 4.28 8.36 -14.46
N VAL A 85 4.02 7.09 -14.83
CA VAL A 85 4.14 5.94 -13.92
C VAL A 85 5.51 5.29 -14.09
N TRP A 86 6.36 5.39 -13.07
CA TRP A 86 7.64 4.67 -13.03
C TRP A 86 7.48 3.35 -12.32
N THR A 87 7.90 2.25 -12.95
CA THR A 87 7.81 0.89 -12.37
C THR A 87 9.18 0.24 -12.29
N TYR A 88 9.61 -0.07 -11.07
CA TYR A 88 10.83 -0.79 -10.76
C TYR A 88 10.52 -2.16 -10.14
N ALA A 89 11.53 -3.03 -10.18
CA ALA A 89 11.53 -4.29 -9.46
C ALA A 89 12.48 -4.21 -8.25
N MET A 90 12.00 -4.66 -7.08
CA MET A 90 12.79 -4.85 -5.87
C MET A 90 13.11 -6.32 -5.71
N VAL A 91 14.39 -6.63 -5.47
CA VAL A 91 14.88 -7.98 -5.19
C VAL A 91 15.66 -8.00 -3.88
N GLU A 92 15.67 -9.15 -3.21
CA GLU A 92 16.50 -9.33 -2.02
C GLU A 92 17.95 -9.61 -2.41
N LYS A 93 18.90 -8.95 -1.72
CA LYS A 93 20.31 -8.95 -2.11
C LYS A 93 20.95 -10.33 -2.15
N ASP A 94 20.50 -11.24 -1.30
CA ASP A 94 20.97 -12.62 -1.16
C ASP A 94 20.18 -13.64 -2.01
N MET A 95 19.24 -13.20 -2.85
CA MET A 95 18.63 -14.08 -3.85
C MET A 95 19.69 -14.54 -4.87
N PRO A 96 19.59 -15.78 -5.39
CA PRO A 96 20.36 -16.20 -6.56
C PRO A 96 20.18 -15.22 -7.72
N GLU A 97 21.26 -14.90 -8.44
CA GLU A 97 21.22 -13.92 -9.54
C GLU A 97 20.22 -14.30 -10.64
N ASP A 98 20.05 -15.60 -10.91
CA ASP A 98 19.05 -16.06 -11.87
C ASP A 98 17.60 -15.78 -11.42
N LEU A 99 17.31 -16.02 -10.14
CA LEU A 99 16.01 -15.72 -9.55
C LEU A 99 15.73 -14.21 -9.58
N LYS A 100 16.75 -13.37 -9.30
CA LYS A 100 16.61 -11.91 -9.42
C LYS A 100 16.18 -11.49 -10.82
N ARG A 101 16.86 -11.99 -11.86
CA ARG A 101 16.50 -11.65 -13.27
C ARG A 101 15.08 -12.06 -13.60
N ARG A 102 14.69 -13.31 -13.27
CA ARG A 102 13.35 -13.82 -13.54
C ARG A 102 12.26 -13.07 -12.76
N LEU A 103 12.54 -12.65 -11.52
CA LEU A 103 11.63 -11.81 -10.75
C LEU A 103 11.48 -10.43 -11.38
N VAL A 104 12.57 -9.79 -11.82
CA VAL A 104 12.53 -8.50 -12.51
C VAL A 104 11.67 -8.57 -13.77
N ASP A 105 11.86 -9.59 -14.60
CA ASP A 105 11.03 -9.80 -15.79
C ASP A 105 9.57 -10.06 -15.42
N ALA A 106 9.32 -10.84 -14.37
CA ALA A 106 7.97 -11.12 -13.90
C ALA A 106 7.26 -9.86 -13.38
N VAL A 107 7.95 -8.98 -12.64
CA VAL A 107 7.42 -7.68 -12.22
C VAL A 107 6.95 -6.88 -13.41
N GLN A 108 7.77 -6.76 -14.47
CA GLN A 108 7.41 -6.00 -15.66
C GLN A 108 6.30 -6.68 -16.46
N ARG A 109 6.26 -8.02 -16.50
CA ARG A 109 5.19 -8.79 -17.13
C ARG A 109 3.82 -8.57 -16.46
N THR A 110 3.79 -8.34 -15.15
CA THR A 110 2.53 -8.15 -14.41
C THR A 110 2.16 -6.68 -14.26
N PHE A 111 3.11 -5.82 -13.88
CA PHE A 111 2.88 -4.44 -13.47
C PHE A 111 3.70 -3.39 -14.26
N GLY A 112 4.45 -3.81 -15.29
CA GLY A 112 5.18 -2.89 -16.16
C GLY A 112 4.29 -2.20 -17.20
N PRO A 113 4.87 -1.47 -18.17
CA PRO A 113 4.10 -0.81 -19.22
C PRO A 113 3.24 -1.74 -20.10
N ALA A 114 3.62 -3.00 -20.22
CA ALA A 114 2.83 -4.06 -20.88
C ALA A 114 2.32 -5.10 -19.87
N GLY A 115 2.19 -4.69 -18.60
CA GLY A 115 1.78 -5.52 -17.50
C GLY A 115 0.29 -5.82 -17.56
N PHE A 116 -0.08 -7.10 -17.62
CA PHE A 116 -1.49 -7.47 -17.78
C PHE A 116 -2.34 -7.24 -16.52
N TRP A 117 -1.73 -7.20 -15.32
CA TRP A 117 -2.44 -6.76 -14.12
C TRP A 117 -2.58 -5.24 -14.09
N GLU A 118 -1.53 -4.49 -14.46
CA GLU A 118 -1.61 -3.01 -14.54
C GLU A 118 -2.68 -2.57 -15.55
N SER A 119 -2.83 -3.29 -16.67
CA SER A 119 -3.85 -2.94 -17.67
C SER A 119 -5.27 -3.05 -17.14
N ASP A 120 -5.53 -3.99 -16.23
CA ASP A 120 -6.86 -4.15 -15.61
C ASP A 120 -7.24 -2.94 -14.73
N ASP A 121 -6.25 -2.20 -14.22
CA ASP A 121 -6.46 -1.02 -13.39
C ASP A 121 -6.66 0.27 -14.21
N ASN A 122 -6.27 0.31 -15.49
CA ASN A 122 -6.21 1.58 -16.26
C ASN A 122 -7.57 2.28 -16.36
N ASP A 123 -8.62 1.59 -16.79
CA ASP A 123 -9.95 2.21 -16.92
C ASP A 123 -10.53 2.64 -15.56
N ASN A 124 -10.23 1.91 -14.48
CA ASN A 124 -10.64 2.30 -13.13
C ASN A 124 -10.02 3.66 -12.76
N MET A 125 -8.70 3.78 -12.90
CA MET A 125 -7.95 4.99 -12.50
C MET A 125 -8.24 6.19 -13.42
N GLU A 126 -8.26 5.94 -14.74
CA GLU A 126 -8.45 6.98 -15.74
C GLU A 126 -9.86 7.56 -15.67
N THR A 127 -10.89 6.70 -15.64
CA THR A 127 -12.27 7.19 -15.67
C THR A 127 -12.67 7.85 -14.36
N GLU A 128 -12.22 7.37 -13.20
CA GLU A 128 -12.41 8.05 -11.90
C GLU A 128 -11.83 9.47 -11.95
N SER A 129 -10.56 9.60 -12.37
CA SER A 129 -9.87 10.90 -12.48
C SER A 129 -10.56 11.85 -13.46
N GLN A 130 -11.00 11.34 -14.62
CA GLN A 130 -11.71 12.14 -15.62
C GLN A 130 -13.12 12.52 -15.17
N ASN A 131 -13.78 11.69 -14.35
CA ASN A 131 -15.11 11.99 -13.82
C ASN A 131 -15.08 13.18 -12.86
N ALA A 132 -14.00 13.38 -12.09
CA ALA A 132 -13.87 14.53 -11.19
C ALA A 132 -13.91 15.89 -11.91
N LYS A 133 -13.65 15.94 -13.23
CA LYS A 133 -13.77 17.16 -14.05
C LYS A 133 -15.18 17.39 -14.61
N LYS A 134 -16.08 16.41 -14.53
CA LYS A 134 -17.45 16.53 -15.03
C LYS A 134 -18.28 17.37 -14.06
N TYR A 135 -19.02 18.35 -14.59
CA TYR A 135 -19.72 19.35 -13.78
C TYR A 135 -20.64 18.76 -12.69
N GLN A 136 -21.41 17.71 -13.03
CA GLN A 136 -22.34 17.08 -12.10
C GLN A 136 -21.65 16.18 -11.06
N SER A 137 -20.40 15.78 -11.30
CA SER A 137 -19.65 14.87 -10.44
C SER A 137 -18.68 15.60 -9.51
N ARG A 138 -18.35 16.88 -9.79
CA ARG A 138 -17.30 17.63 -9.07
C ARG A 138 -17.56 17.86 -7.57
N ASP A 139 -18.82 17.78 -7.16
CA ASP A 139 -19.30 17.97 -5.77
C ASP A 139 -19.92 16.67 -5.22
N GLY A 140 -19.66 15.54 -5.88
CA GLY A 140 -20.03 14.22 -5.38
C GLY A 140 -18.98 13.67 -4.44
N ASP A 141 -19.40 12.84 -3.49
CA ASP A 141 -18.52 12.24 -2.49
C ASP A 141 -17.96 10.89 -2.96
N LEU A 142 -16.64 10.73 -2.89
CA LEU A 142 -15.99 9.42 -2.93
C LEU A 142 -15.99 8.82 -1.52
N VAL A 143 -16.60 7.66 -1.36
CA VAL A 143 -16.81 7.03 -0.05
C VAL A 143 -15.65 6.09 0.30
N SER A 144 -15.12 6.21 1.53
CA SER A 144 -14.07 5.33 2.07
C SER A 144 -14.40 4.81 3.49
N ASN A 145 -15.64 4.36 3.68
CA ASN A 145 -16.22 3.99 4.98
C ASN A 145 -16.16 2.47 5.32
N LEU A 146 -15.61 1.62 4.44
CA LEU A 146 -15.49 0.19 4.68
C LEU A 146 -14.60 -0.07 5.91
N GLY A 147 -15.18 -0.74 6.90
CA GLY A 147 -14.54 -1.05 8.18
C GLY A 147 -14.44 0.13 9.15
N PHE A 148 -15.04 1.28 8.85
CA PHE A 148 -15.13 2.40 9.80
C PHE A 148 -15.81 1.94 11.10
N GLY A 149 -15.31 2.44 12.24
CA GLY A 149 -15.71 2.00 13.57
C GLY A 149 -15.13 0.66 14.04
N GLY A 150 -14.41 -0.07 13.20
CA GLY A 150 -13.68 -1.29 13.57
C GLY A 150 -12.17 -1.11 13.75
N ASP A 151 -11.63 0.08 13.48
CA ASP A 151 -10.21 0.37 13.60
C ASP A 151 -9.78 0.55 15.07
N VAL A 152 -8.59 0.05 15.41
CA VAL A 152 -7.98 0.21 16.74
C VAL A 152 -6.66 0.95 16.67
N TYR A 153 -6.32 1.65 17.75
CA TYR A 153 -5.00 2.26 17.98
C TYR A 153 -4.38 1.68 19.24
N GLY A 154 -3.06 1.48 19.24
CA GLY A 154 -2.34 0.98 20.42
C GLY A 154 -2.52 -0.52 20.67
N ASP A 155 -2.78 -1.30 19.61
CA ASP A 155 -2.75 -2.77 19.69
C ASP A 155 -1.36 -3.26 20.11
N GLU A 156 -1.31 -4.29 20.95
CA GLU A 156 -0.08 -4.82 21.55
C GLU A 156 0.88 -5.42 20.51
N VAL A 157 0.35 -5.85 19.36
CA VAL A 157 1.11 -6.56 18.32
C VAL A 157 1.32 -5.68 17.09
N TYR A 158 0.28 -4.97 16.64
CA TYR A 158 0.29 -4.22 15.39
C TYR A 158 0.18 -2.70 15.64
N PRO A 159 1.25 -1.92 15.40
CA PRO A 159 1.25 -0.49 15.69
C PRO A 159 0.45 0.34 14.68
N GLY A 160 0.14 1.58 15.04
CA GLY A 160 -0.60 2.52 14.19
C GLY A 160 -2.12 2.35 14.32
N ILE A 161 -2.85 2.85 13.32
CA ILE A 161 -4.30 2.60 13.20
C ILE A 161 -4.49 1.33 12.38
N VAL A 162 -5.17 0.34 12.96
CA VAL A 162 -5.25 -1.02 12.42
C VAL A 162 -6.71 -1.47 12.32
N GLY A 163 -7.16 -1.74 11.10
CA GLY A 163 -8.34 -2.58 10.85
C GLY A 163 -7.89 -4.04 10.75
N LYS A 164 -8.54 -4.95 11.49
CA LYS A 164 -8.19 -6.38 11.54
C LYS A 164 -8.84 -7.19 10.41
N SER A 165 -8.74 -6.66 9.19
CA SER A 165 -9.21 -7.28 7.95
C SER A 165 -8.25 -6.95 6.81
N ALA A 166 -7.99 -7.91 5.93
CA ALA A 166 -7.19 -7.68 4.72
C ALA A 166 -7.92 -6.80 3.69
N ILE A 167 -9.26 -6.86 3.66
CA ILE A 167 -10.11 -6.03 2.81
C ILE A 167 -10.77 -4.96 3.69
N GLY A 168 -10.51 -3.70 3.39
CA GLY A 168 -10.99 -2.55 4.16
C GLY A 168 -10.38 -1.23 3.68
N GLU A 169 -10.91 -0.12 4.18
CA GLU A 169 -10.52 1.24 3.73
C GLU A 169 -9.78 2.04 4.81
N THR A 170 -9.25 1.36 5.84
CA THR A 170 -8.46 2.00 6.92
C THR A 170 -7.30 2.84 6.38
N SER A 171 -6.56 2.32 5.40
CA SER A 171 -5.45 3.04 4.77
C SER A 171 -5.90 4.25 3.94
N TYR A 172 -7.05 4.16 3.27
CA TYR A 172 -7.65 5.28 2.55
C TYR A 172 -7.97 6.43 3.52
N ARG A 173 -8.66 6.14 4.63
CA ARG A 173 -9.00 7.16 5.64
C ARG A 173 -7.76 7.88 6.17
N GLY A 174 -6.70 7.14 6.52
CA GLY A 174 -5.47 7.78 7.03
C GLY A 174 -4.70 8.57 5.97
N PHE A 175 -4.69 8.10 4.72
CA PHE A 175 -4.10 8.82 3.58
C PHE A 175 -4.82 10.15 3.36
N TYR A 176 -6.15 10.13 3.19
CA TYR A 176 -6.92 11.34 2.91
C TYR A 176 -7.02 12.29 4.10
N ARG A 177 -6.97 11.79 5.35
CA ARG A 177 -6.82 12.64 6.54
C ARG A 177 -5.50 13.41 6.53
N ALA A 178 -4.38 12.75 6.17
CA ALA A 178 -3.09 13.43 6.04
C ALA A 178 -3.06 14.42 4.87
N TYR A 179 -3.62 14.03 3.72
CA TYR A 179 -3.79 14.91 2.58
C TYR A 179 -4.59 16.17 2.94
N GLY A 180 -5.76 16.02 3.57
CA GLY A 180 -6.60 17.11 4.05
C GLY A 180 -5.87 18.04 5.02
N ALA A 181 -5.10 17.48 5.95
CA ALA A 181 -4.25 18.25 6.86
C ALA A 181 -3.17 19.04 6.11
N HIS A 182 -2.52 18.45 5.10
CA HIS A 182 -1.50 19.15 4.31
C HIS A 182 -2.09 20.29 3.47
N ILE A 183 -3.19 20.07 2.75
CA ILE A 183 -3.77 21.10 1.86
C ILE A 183 -4.42 22.27 2.64
N SER A 184 -4.72 22.07 3.93
CA SER A 184 -5.24 23.11 4.83
C SER A 184 -4.18 23.79 5.69
N SER A 185 -2.90 23.40 5.55
CA SER A 185 -1.78 23.93 6.34
C SER A 185 -0.78 24.68 5.46
N SER A 186 -0.25 25.77 5.97
CA SER A 186 0.81 26.58 5.33
C SER A 186 2.22 26.17 5.78
N SER A 187 2.33 25.30 6.78
CA SER A 187 3.62 24.84 7.32
C SER A 187 3.51 23.49 8.02
N TRP A 188 4.66 22.89 8.33
CA TRP A 188 4.72 21.69 9.15
C TRP A 188 4.17 21.90 10.57
N ALA A 189 4.38 23.09 11.17
CA ALA A 189 3.85 23.38 12.50
C ALA A 189 2.32 23.38 12.51
N GLU A 190 1.69 23.93 11.46
CA GLU A 190 0.24 23.88 11.29
C GLU A 190 -0.25 22.46 11.04
N PHE A 191 0.43 21.68 10.17
CA PHE A 191 0.11 20.27 9.96
C PHE A 191 0.12 19.47 11.27
N GLU A 192 1.16 19.70 12.09
CA GLU A 192 1.30 19.05 13.39
C GLU A 192 0.18 19.46 14.35
N ASP A 193 -0.22 20.73 14.35
CA ASP A 193 -1.33 21.25 15.15
C ASP A 193 -2.66 20.61 14.79
N VAL A 194 -3.02 20.59 13.49
CA VAL A 194 -4.27 19.99 13.02
C VAL A 194 -4.28 18.46 13.17
N SER A 195 -3.10 17.82 13.14
CA SER A 195 -2.94 16.36 13.27
C SER A 195 -2.73 15.88 14.71
N LYS A 196 -2.86 16.74 15.74
CA LYS A 196 -2.65 16.37 17.16
C LYS A 196 -3.47 15.15 17.59
N ASN A 197 -4.70 15.03 17.09
CA ASN A 197 -5.65 13.97 17.47
C ASN A 197 -5.88 12.94 16.36
N TRP A 198 -4.94 12.78 15.41
CA TRP A 198 -5.12 12.00 14.19
C TRP A 198 -5.63 10.56 14.42
N HIS A 199 -5.12 9.86 15.44
CA HIS A 199 -5.53 8.47 15.71
C HIS A 199 -6.93 8.41 16.34
N THR A 200 -7.27 9.36 17.21
CA THR A 200 -8.59 9.46 17.84
C THR A 200 -9.65 9.79 16.79
N GLU A 201 -9.30 10.60 15.79
CA GLU A 201 -10.17 10.89 14.65
C GLU A 201 -10.48 9.64 13.82
N LEU A 202 -9.45 8.84 13.51
CA LEU A 202 -9.56 7.66 12.66
C LEU A 202 -10.21 6.46 13.37
N ALA A 203 -10.11 6.36 14.70
CA ALA A 203 -10.68 5.27 15.50
C ALA A 203 -12.10 5.56 16.03
N LYS A 204 -12.79 6.59 15.51
CA LYS A 204 -14.18 6.86 15.88
C LYS A 204 -15.10 5.71 15.48
N THR A 205 -16.13 5.45 16.28
CA THR A 205 -17.10 4.36 16.12
C THR A 205 -18.48 4.81 15.64
N THR A 206 -18.74 6.11 15.64
CA THR A 206 -19.99 6.71 15.16
C THR A 206 -19.65 7.90 14.27
N ASP A 207 -20.30 7.98 13.11
CA ASP A 207 -20.35 9.23 12.37
C ASP A 207 -21.10 10.27 13.20
N ARG A 208 -20.70 11.54 13.09
CA ARG A 208 -21.54 12.64 13.58
C ARG A 208 -22.78 12.77 12.72
#